data_AF-A0A3M1ADY1-F1
#
_entry.id   AF-A0A3M1ADY1-F1
#
_cell.length_a   1.000
_cell.length_b   1.000
_cell.length_c   1.000
_cell.angle_alpha   90.00
_cell.angle_beta   90.00
_cell.angle_gamma   90.00
#
_symmetry.space_group_name_H-M   'P 1'
#
loop_
_entity.id
_entity.type
_entity.pdbx_description
1 polymer ?
#
loop_
_entity_poly.entity_id
_entity_poly.type
_entity_poly.pdbx_seq_one_letter_code
_entity_poly.pdbx_strand_id
1 'polypeptide(L)'
;MTTFEKQFKETDRLLKELAVRVNDVIDVLGIFIENKIKPSMGRIFAERGIQLTGFMSQATQILNGKSLEIDVLGYGPHHIIAVEVKLELEQNDVKNFLHTLDQFFDFFDIYRDLTLYGAGQA
;
A
#
# COMPACT_ATOMS: atom_id res chain seq x y z
N MET A 1 -27.44 25.77 -26.63
CA MET A 1 -26.10 25.18 -26.63
C MET A 1 -25.56 25.14 -28.05
N THR A 2 -24.44 25.79 -28.32
CA THR A 2 -23.79 25.78 -29.65
C THR A 2 -23.19 24.40 -29.96
N THR A 3 -22.92 24.11 -31.24
CA THR A 3 -22.22 22.86 -31.64
C THR A 3 -20.87 22.73 -30.94
N PHE A 4 -20.17 23.85 -30.76
CA PHE A 4 -18.92 23.93 -30.00
C PHE A 4 -19.10 23.52 -28.53
N GLU A 5 -20.13 24.03 -27.85
CA GLU A 5 -20.42 23.65 -26.45
C GLU A 5 -20.77 22.16 -26.31
N LYS A 6 -21.45 21.57 -27.31
CA LYS A 6 -21.73 20.12 -27.32
C LYS A 6 -20.45 19.30 -27.48
N GLN A 7 -19.58 19.68 -28.42
CA GLN A 7 -18.30 19.01 -28.63
C GLN A 7 -17.35 19.17 -27.43
N PHE A 8 -17.36 20.34 -26.78
CA PHE A 8 -16.58 20.59 -25.57
C PHE A 8 -17.04 19.69 -24.42
N LYS A 9 -18.35 19.61 -24.14
CA LYS A 9 -18.88 18.71 -23.10
C LYS A 9 -18.59 17.24 -23.36
N GLU A 10 -18.64 16.81 -24.62
CA GLU A 10 -18.33 15.43 -24.98
C GLU A 10 -16.84 15.13 -24.81
N THR A 11 -15.96 16.08 -25.14
CA THR A 11 -14.51 15.95 -24.90
C THR A 11 -14.21 15.86 -23.40
N ASP A 12 -14.83 16.71 -22.57
CA ASP A 12 -14.68 16.65 -21.11
C ASP A 12 -15.14 15.30 -20.54
N ARG A 13 -16.22 14.73 -21.09
CA ARG A 13 -16.71 13.40 -20.70
C ARG A 13 -15.68 12.32 -21.04
N LEU A 14 -15.18 12.33 -22.27
CA LEU A 14 -14.17 11.36 -22.73
C LEU A 14 -12.86 11.45 -21.95
N LEU A 15 -12.42 12.67 -21.59
CA LEU A 15 -11.23 12.87 -20.75
C LEU A 15 -11.42 12.29 -19.34
N LYS A 16 -12.59 12.49 -18.73
CA LYS A 16 -12.92 11.89 -17.43
C LYS A 16 -12.95 10.37 -17.49
N GLU A 17 -13.57 9.80 -18.52
CA GLU A 17 -13.61 8.34 -18.72
C GLU A 17 -12.22 7.76 -18.96
N LEU A 18 -11.37 8.45 -19.70
CA LEU A 18 -9.98 8.05 -19.89
C LEU A 18 -9.20 8.08 -18.58
N ALA A 19 -9.36 9.15 -17.77
CA ALA A 19 -8.69 9.26 -16.48
C ALA A 19 -9.07 8.11 -15.53
N VAL A 20 -10.35 7.75 -15.47
CA VAL A 20 -10.82 6.58 -14.69
C VAL A 20 -10.13 5.30 -15.15
N ARG A 21 -10.12 5.03 -16.46
CA ARG A 21 -9.48 3.81 -17.02
C ARG A 21 -7.98 3.76 -16.76
N VAL A 22 -7.30 4.91 -16.79
CA VAL A 22 -5.88 4.98 -16.46
C VAL A 22 -5.64 4.66 -14.99
N ASN A 23 -6.49 5.16 -14.08
CA ASN A 23 -6.40 4.82 -12.66
C ASN A 23 -6.61 3.31 -12.43
N ASP A 24 -7.60 2.70 -13.09
CA ASP A 24 -7.83 1.25 -12.98
C ASP A 24 -6.57 0.43 -13.37
N VAL A 25 -5.81 0.90 -14.36
CA VAL A 25 -4.56 0.26 -14.79
C VAL A 25 -3.45 0.44 -13.75
N ILE A 26 -3.36 1.63 -13.15
CA ILE A 26 -2.38 1.93 -12.10
C ILE A 26 -2.63 1.05 -10.87
N ASP A 27 -3.88 0.89 -10.47
CA ASP A 27 -4.26 0.05 -9.32
C ASP A 27 -3.85 -1.42 -9.54
N VAL A 28 -4.13 -1.95 -10.73
CA VAL A 28 -3.71 -3.32 -11.10
C VAL A 28 -2.19 -3.46 -11.12
N LEU A 29 -1.46 -2.44 -11.55
CA LEU A 29 0.00 -2.43 -11.54
C LEU A 29 0.57 -2.45 -10.11
N GLY A 30 -0.05 -1.72 -9.18
CA GLY A 30 0.31 -1.77 -7.75
C GLY A 30 0.23 -3.20 -7.20
N ILE A 31 -0.91 -3.86 -7.39
CA ILE A 31 -1.15 -5.24 -6.96
C ILE A 31 -0.13 -6.21 -7.59
N PHE A 32 0.23 -5.99 -8.86
CA PHE A 32 1.23 -6.81 -9.54
C PHE A 32 2.61 -6.69 -8.88
N ILE A 33 3.03 -5.47 -8.52
CA ILE A 33 4.33 -5.22 -7.88
C ILE A 33 4.35 -5.84 -6.49
N GLU A 34 3.31 -5.63 -5.67
CA GLU A 34 3.18 -6.26 -4.34
C GLU A 34 3.40 -7.77 -4.42
N ASN A 35 2.72 -8.44 -5.36
CA ASN A 35 2.82 -9.88 -5.50
C ASN A 35 4.19 -10.34 -6.03
N LYS A 36 4.85 -9.52 -6.84
CA LYS A 36 6.21 -9.80 -7.33
C LYS A 36 7.27 -9.71 -6.23
N ILE A 37 7.12 -8.78 -5.28
CA ILE A 37 8.16 -8.54 -4.26
C ILE A 37 8.10 -9.53 -3.08
N LYS A 38 6.90 -10.03 -2.72
CA LYS A 38 6.69 -10.96 -1.59
C LYS A 38 7.65 -12.15 -1.52
N PRO A 39 7.93 -12.89 -2.61
CA PRO A 39 8.83 -14.04 -2.55
C PRO A 39 10.26 -13.66 -2.14
N SER A 40 10.70 -12.45 -2.50
CA SER A 40 12.05 -11.96 -2.18
C SER A 40 12.17 -11.42 -0.76
N MET A 41 11.10 -10.85 -0.21
CA MET A 41 11.08 -10.23 1.12
C MET A 41 11.44 -11.21 2.22
N GLY A 42 10.95 -12.44 2.17
CA GLY A 42 11.27 -13.47 3.17
C GLY A 42 12.78 -13.69 3.31
N ARG A 43 13.50 -13.77 2.18
CA ARG A 43 14.96 -13.91 2.17
C ARG A 43 15.65 -12.65 2.68
N ILE A 44 15.26 -11.49 2.16
CA ILE A 44 15.85 -10.18 2.48
C ILE A 44 15.76 -9.87 3.98
N PHE A 45 14.63 -10.18 4.61
CA PHE A 45 14.43 -9.95 6.04
C PHE A 45 15.11 -11.03 6.90
N ALA A 46 15.11 -12.29 6.47
CA ALA A 46 15.85 -13.35 7.15
C ALA A 46 17.37 -13.06 7.21
N GLU A 47 17.96 -12.54 6.13
CA GLU A 47 19.37 -12.10 6.09
C GLU A 47 19.68 -10.97 7.11
N ARG A 48 18.67 -10.25 7.57
CA ARG A 48 18.77 -9.21 8.62
C ARG A 48 18.38 -9.71 10.02
N GLY A 49 18.19 -11.02 10.19
CA GLY A 49 17.75 -11.62 11.45
C GLY A 49 16.25 -11.46 11.74
N ILE A 50 15.46 -11.00 10.76
CA ILE A 50 14.01 -10.83 10.90
C ILE A 50 13.33 -12.05 10.27
N GLN A 51 13.05 -13.05 11.09
CA GLN A 51 12.38 -14.27 10.62
C GLN A 51 10.87 -14.06 10.47
N LEU A 52 10.39 -14.19 9.24
CA LEU A 52 8.97 -14.11 8.89
C LEU A 52 8.45 -15.51 8.50
N THR A 53 7.22 -15.82 8.87
CA THR A 53 6.54 -17.08 8.58
C THR A 53 5.47 -16.92 7.50
N GLY A 54 5.04 -15.69 7.19
CA GLY A 54 4.10 -15.43 6.11
C GLY A 54 3.92 -13.94 5.81
N PHE A 55 3.08 -13.67 4.81
CA PHE A 55 2.78 -12.33 4.30
C PHE A 55 1.29 -12.21 3.95
N MET A 56 0.72 -11.02 4.14
CA MET A 56 -0.61 -10.63 3.69
C MET A 56 -0.50 -9.37 2.83
N SER A 57 -1.20 -9.30 1.69
CA SER A 57 -1.38 -8.05 0.93
C SER A 57 -2.60 -7.31 1.43
N GLN A 58 -2.61 -5.98 1.25
CA GLN A 58 -3.78 -5.12 1.51
C GLN A 58 -4.35 -5.43 2.89
N ALA A 59 -3.46 -5.46 3.89
CA ALA A 59 -3.85 -5.77 5.25
C ALA A 59 -4.57 -4.55 5.82
N THR A 60 -5.90 -4.62 5.85
CA THR A 60 -6.76 -3.53 6.28
C THR A 60 -7.41 -3.84 7.62
N GLN A 61 -7.36 -2.89 8.55
CA GLN A 61 -8.09 -2.93 9.81
C GLN A 61 -9.00 -1.72 9.96
N ILE A 62 -10.16 -1.94 10.58
CA ILE A 62 -11.14 -0.88 10.86
C ILE A 62 -11.28 -0.73 12.37
N LEU A 63 -11.04 0.48 12.87
CA LEU A 63 -11.19 0.83 14.28
C LEU A 63 -11.91 2.16 14.40
N ASN A 64 -13.00 2.20 15.20
CA ASN A 64 -13.78 3.42 15.47
C ASN A 64 -14.19 4.21 14.21
N GLY A 65 -14.53 3.50 13.13
CA GLY A 65 -14.94 4.09 11.85
C GLY A 65 -13.79 4.64 10.99
N LYS A 66 -12.54 4.45 11.41
CA LYS A 66 -11.34 4.72 10.60
C LYS A 66 -10.78 3.41 10.05
N SER A 67 -10.09 3.48 8.91
CA SER A 67 -9.34 2.36 8.33
C SER A 67 -7.85 2.66 8.31
N LEU A 68 -7.04 1.65 8.60
CA LEU A 68 -5.60 1.65 8.35
C LEU A 68 -5.29 0.48 7.43
N GLU A 69 -4.57 0.75 6.35
CA GLU A 69 -4.16 -0.24 5.37
C GLU A 69 -2.64 -0.29 5.28
N ILE A 70 -2.11 -1.50 5.16
CA ILE A 70 -0.69 -1.79 4.91
C ILE A 70 -0.60 -2.60 3.61
N ASP A 71 0.15 -2.10 2.62
CA ASP A 71 0.27 -2.75 1.30
C ASP A 71 0.72 -4.21 1.44
N VAL A 72 1.80 -4.45 2.22
CA VAL A 72 2.20 -5.81 2.62
C VAL A 72 2.54 -5.89 4.10
N LEU A 73 1.90 -6.81 4.81
CA LEU A 73 2.19 -7.13 6.20
C LEU A 73 2.87 -8.50 6.30
N GLY A 74 4.15 -8.52 6.66
CA GLY A 74 4.89 -9.74 6.95
C GLY A 74 4.87 -10.06 8.45
N TYR A 75 4.53 -11.30 8.82
CA TYR A 75 4.42 -11.70 10.23
C TYR A 75 5.36 -12.87 10.54
N GLY A 76 5.85 -12.92 11.77
CA GLY A 76 6.72 -13.97 12.29
C GLY A 76 6.54 -14.15 13.80
N PRO A 77 7.32 -15.06 14.44
CA PRO A 77 7.14 -15.38 15.85
C PRO A 77 7.50 -14.23 16.80
N HIS A 78 8.41 -13.34 16.40
CA HIS A 78 8.92 -12.23 17.22
C HIS A 78 8.84 -10.87 16.52
N HIS A 79 8.43 -10.86 15.25
CA HIS A 79 8.52 -9.70 14.38
C HIS A 79 7.27 -9.53 13.54
N ILE A 80 6.93 -8.28 13.31
CA ILE A 80 5.93 -7.85 12.35
C ILE A 80 6.59 -6.79 11.48
N ILE A 81 6.38 -6.86 10.17
CA ILE A 81 6.92 -5.86 9.24
C ILE A 81 5.79 -5.30 8.40
N ALA A 82 5.61 -3.99 8.48
CA ALA A 82 4.78 -3.24 7.56
C ALA A 82 5.65 -2.78 6.40
N VAL A 83 5.15 -2.97 5.18
CA VAL A 83 5.84 -2.59 3.95
C VAL A 83 4.92 -1.71 3.12
N GLU A 84 5.42 -0.52 2.78
CA GLU A 84 4.84 0.36 1.76
C GLU A 84 5.45 0.02 0.41
N VAL A 85 4.62 -0.15 -0.62
CA VAL A 85 5.05 -0.49 -1.97
C VAL A 85 4.69 0.65 -2.91
N LYS A 86 5.71 1.25 -3.52
CA LYS A 86 5.55 2.27 -4.56
C LYS A 86 6.36 1.89 -5.79
N LEU A 87 6.03 2.52 -6.93
CA LEU A 87 6.91 2.49 -8.11
C LEU A 87 8.13 3.40 -7.91
N GLU A 88 7.90 4.54 -7.26
CA GLU A 88 8.91 5.50 -6.86
C GLU A 88 8.56 5.97 -5.45
N LEU A 89 9.51 5.97 -4.54
CA LEU A 89 9.29 6.39 -3.16
C LEU A 89 9.77 7.83 -2.98
N GLU A 90 8.84 8.76 -2.78
CA GLU A 90 9.13 10.15 -2.50
C GLU A 90 9.24 10.42 -1.00
N GLN A 91 9.80 11.59 -0.63
CA GLN A 91 9.89 12.00 0.77
C GLN A 91 8.52 12.09 1.45
N ASN A 92 7.48 12.48 0.70
CA ASN A 92 6.13 12.57 1.24
C ASN A 92 5.55 11.19 1.55
N ASP A 93 5.84 10.19 0.73
CA ASP A 93 5.43 8.80 0.97
C ASP A 93 6.04 8.28 2.26
N VAL A 94 7.33 8.53 2.49
CA VAL A 94 8.01 8.15 3.74
C VAL A 94 7.35 8.81 4.95
N LYS A 95 7.01 10.10 4.88
CA LYS A 95 6.33 10.81 5.99
C LYS A 95 4.96 10.23 6.27
N ASN A 96 4.17 9.96 5.24
CA ASN A 96 2.85 9.34 5.38
C ASN A 96 2.98 7.95 6.00
N PHE A 97 3.95 7.16 5.55
CA PHE A 97 4.17 5.82 6.08
C PHE A 97 4.62 5.83 7.54
N LEU A 98 5.42 6.81 7.98
CA LEU A 98 5.73 6.99 9.40
C LEU A 98 4.46 7.25 10.23
N HIS A 99 3.52 8.05 9.74
CA HIS A 99 2.23 8.24 10.41
C HIS A 99 1.38 6.97 10.46
N THR A 100 1.45 6.14 9.42
CA THR A 100 0.84 4.80 9.41
C THR A 100 1.46 3.91 10.51
N LEU A 101 2.79 3.90 10.63
CA LEU A 101 3.51 3.12 11.64
C LEU A 101 3.20 3.60 13.08
N ASP A 102 3.07 4.91 13.30
CA ASP A 102 2.72 5.50 14.60
C ASP A 102 1.37 4.98 15.12
N GLN A 103 0.43 4.69 14.21
CA GLN A 103 -0.92 4.21 14.53
C GLN A 103 -1.04 2.68 14.46
N PHE A 104 0.01 1.98 14.04
CA PHE A 104 -0.06 0.56 13.69
C PHE A 104 -0.68 -0.28 14.80
N PHE A 105 -0.17 -0.17 16.04
CA PHE A 105 -0.64 -1.00 17.14
C PHE A 105 -2.02 -0.60 17.66
N ASP A 106 -2.51 0.60 17.37
CA ASP A 106 -3.90 0.94 17.68
C ASP A 106 -4.85 0.08 16.83
N PHE A 107 -4.54 -0.10 15.55
CA PHE A 107 -5.35 -0.88 14.61
C PHE A 107 -5.05 -2.38 14.63
N PHE A 108 -3.79 -2.77 14.83
CA PHE A 108 -3.30 -4.14 14.80
C PHE A 108 -2.82 -4.59 16.19
N ASP A 109 -3.68 -4.41 17.20
CA ASP A 109 -3.38 -4.68 18.61
C ASP A 109 -2.91 -6.12 18.88
N ILE A 110 -3.35 -7.08 18.07
CA ILE A 110 -2.95 -8.49 18.16
C ILE A 110 -1.44 -8.72 18.00
N TYR A 111 -0.70 -7.75 17.46
CA TYR A 111 0.74 -7.83 17.27
C TYR A 111 1.55 -7.00 18.27
N ARG A 112 0.92 -6.40 19.30
CA ARG A 112 1.58 -5.46 20.22
C ARG A 112 2.80 -6.02 20.95
N ASP A 113 2.85 -7.33 21.14
CA ASP A 113 3.99 -8.02 21.77
C ASP A 113 5.14 -8.31 20.79
N LEU A 114 4.98 -8.00 19.50
CA LEU A 114 5.99 -8.21 18.46
C LEU A 114 6.78 -6.92 18.20
N THR A 115 8.02 -7.08 17.72
CA THR A 115 8.79 -5.93 17.24
C THR A 115 8.32 -5.51 15.85
N LEU A 116 7.82 -4.28 15.72
CA LEU A 116 7.43 -3.67 14.44
C LEU A 116 8.64 -3.11 13.72
N TYR A 117 8.78 -3.49 12.45
CA TYR A 117 9.68 -2.88 11.48
C TYR A 117 8.86 -2.21 10.37
N GLY A 118 9.36 -1.09 9.86
CA GLY A 118 8.86 -0.47 8.63
C GLY A 118 9.86 -0.63 7.49
N ALA A 119 9.38 -0.92 6.29
CA ALA A 119 10.18 -0.90 5.07
C ALA A 119 9.44 -0.19 3.93
N GLY A 120 10.15 0.64 3.18
CA GLY A 120 9.68 1.16 1.89
C GLY A 120 10.29 0.35 0.76
N GLN A 121 9.46 -0.15 -0.14
CA GLN A 121 9.88 -0.80 -1.37
C GLN A 121 9.51 0.09 -2.56
N ALA A 122 10.52 0.51 -3.31
CA ALA A 122 10.39 1.06 -4.66
C ALA A 122 11.08 0.13 -5.67
#